data_AF-A0A9E9LCA9-F1
#
_entry.id   AF-A0A9E9LCA9-F1
#
_cell.length_a   1.000
_cell.length_b   1.000
_cell.length_c   1.000
_cell.angle_alpha   90.00
_cell.angle_beta   90.00
_cell.angle_gamma   90.00
#
_symmetry.space_group_name_H-M   'P 1'
#
loop_
_entity.id
_entity.type
_entity.pdbx_description
1 polymer ?
#
loop_
_entity_poly.entity_id
_entity_poly.type
_entity_poly.pdbx_seq_one_letter_code
_entity_poly.pdbx_strand_id
1 'polypeptide(L)' 'MAKRIIPLVPEQIDNAKPKDKPYTIFDGSGMYLEIAPTGSKLWKMKTSLNGKAVKLSFGKYPDISLAKTIRP' A
#
# COMPACT_ATOMS: atom_id res chain seq x y z
N MET A 1 -10.37 20.23 -0.90
CA MET A 1 -9.53 20.07 0.31
C MET A 1 -8.45 19.04 0.01
N ALA A 2 -7.17 19.37 0.14
CA ALA A 2 -6.09 18.41 -0.08
C ALA A 2 -6.09 17.37 1.05
N LYS A 3 -6.36 16.10 0.74
CA LYS A 3 -6.22 14.99 1.69
C LYS A 3 -4.74 14.92 2.05
N ARG A 4 -4.37 15.24 3.30
CA ARG A 4 -3.04 14.95 3.83
C ARG A 4 -2.84 13.44 3.74
N ILE A 5 -1.84 13.01 2.99
CA ILE A 5 -1.44 11.61 2.97
C ILE A 5 -0.65 11.38 4.27
N ILE A 6 -1.24 10.61 5.18
CA ILE A 6 -0.62 10.23 6.43
C ILE A 6 0.25 8.99 6.12
N PRO A 7 1.53 8.98 6.50
CA PRO A 7 2.34 7.77 6.41
C PRO A 7 1.62 6.60 7.07
N LEU A 8 1.56 5.47 6.38
CA LEU A 8 1.04 4.23 6.91
C LEU A 8 1.85 3.87 8.16
N VAL A 9 1.13 3.63 9.25
CA VAL A 9 1.68 3.00 10.45
C VAL A 9 1.17 1.56 10.56
N PRO A 10 1.93 0.64 11.19
CA PRO A 10 1.51 -0.77 11.32
C PRO A 10 0.09 -0.92 11.88
N GLU A 11 -0.27 -0.11 12.86
CA GLU A 11 -1.60 -0.11 13.47
C GLU A 11 -2.74 0.18 12.48
N GLN A 12 -2.54 1.11 11.53
CA GLN A 12 -3.53 1.39 10.48
C GLN A 12 -3.68 0.21 9.53
N ILE A 13 -2.60 -0.51 9.26
CA ILE A 13 -2.58 -1.68 8.40
C ILE A 13 -3.26 -2.84 9.10
N ASP A 14 -2.96 -3.08 10.37
CA ASP A 14 -3.57 -4.15 11.16
C ASP A 14 -5.08 -3.94 11.29
N ASN A 15 -5.51 -2.70 11.58
CA ASN A 15 -6.92 -2.32 11.66
C ASN A 15 -7.65 -2.24 10.31
N ALA A 16 -6.94 -2.35 9.19
CA ALA A 16 -7.55 -2.34 7.86
C ALA A 16 -8.38 -3.61 7.62
N LYS A 17 -9.71 -3.46 7.70
CA LYS A 17 -10.67 -4.54 7.47
C LYS A 17 -10.98 -4.72 5.98
N PRO A 18 -11.22 -5.95 5.51
CA PRO A 18 -11.69 -6.19 4.15
C PRO A 18 -13.03 -5.47 3.90
N LYS A 19 -13.27 -5.08 2.66
CA LYS A 19 -14.55 -4.50 2.20
C LYS A 19 -15.04 -5.28 1.00
N ASP A 20 -16.29 -5.07 0.61
CA ASP A 20 -16.90 -5.73 -0.56
C ASP A 20 -16.12 -5.51 -1.86
N LYS A 21 -15.34 -4.41 -1.93
CA LYS A 21 -14.47 -4.08 -3.07
C LYS A 21 -13.05 -3.82 -2.60
N PRO A 22 -12.03 -4.17 -3.43
CA PRO A 22 -10.65 -3.82 -3.14
C PRO A 22 -10.49 -2.32 -2.93
N TYR A 23 -9.72 -1.94 -1.93
CA TYR A 23 -9.39 -0.55 -1.67
C TYR A 23 -7.92 -0.37 -1.34
N THR A 24 -7.41 0.83 -1.56
CA THR A 24 -5.98 1.15 -1.38
C THR A 24 -5.78 2.19 -0.29
N ILE A 25 -4.80 1.96 0.57
CA ILE A 25 -4.35 2.92 1.57
C ILE A 25 -2.98 3.44 1.12
N PHE A 26 -2.89 4.74 0.83
CA PHE A 26 -1.65 5.35 0.37
C PHE A 26 -0.77 5.75 1.54
N ASP A 27 0.52 5.42 1.44
CA ASP A 27 1.55 5.82 2.40
C ASP A 27 2.14 7.21 2.09
N GLY A 28 2.07 7.59 0.81
CA GLY A 28 2.86 8.71 0.28
C GLY A 28 3.86 8.18 -0.73
N SER A 29 4.45 9.07 -1.53
CA SER A 29 5.53 8.70 -2.46
C SER A 29 5.18 7.63 -3.51
N GLY A 30 3.88 7.41 -3.80
CA GLY A 30 3.41 6.43 -4.78
C GLY A 30 3.25 5.01 -4.25
N MET A 31 3.62 4.74 -2.99
CA MET A 31 3.43 3.45 -2.33
C MET A 31 2.04 3.36 -1.67
N TYR A 32 1.45 2.17 -1.73
CA TYR A 32 0.14 1.90 -1.15
C TYR A 32 -0.04 0.43 -0.80
N LEU A 33 -0.90 0.19 0.18
CA LEU A 33 -1.38 -1.13 0.54
C LEU A 33 -2.74 -1.37 -0.10
N GLU A 34 -2.87 -2.44 -0.88
CA GLU A 34 -4.15 -2.90 -1.44
C GLU A 34 -4.76 -3.95 -0.51
N ILE A 35 -5.99 -3.70 -0.06
CA ILE A 35 -6.77 -4.61 0.77
C ILE A 35 -7.80 -5.29 -0.14
N ALA A 36 -7.66 -6.59 -0.34
CA ALA A 36 -8.61 -7.40 -1.08
C ALA A 36 -9.86 -7.73 -0.22
N PRO A 37 -11.03 -7.99 -0.84
CA PRO A 37 -12.20 -8.48 -0.13
C PRO A 37 -11.96 -9.80 0.62
N THR A 38 -11.01 -10.60 0.15
CA THR A 38 -10.56 -11.85 0.81
C THR A 38 -9.74 -11.60 2.08
N GLY A 39 -9.38 -10.34 2.37
CA GLY A 39 -8.52 -9.94 3.47
C GLY A 39 -7.02 -10.06 3.22
N SER A 40 -6.62 -10.45 2.01
CA SER A 40 -5.22 -10.30 1.59
C SER A 40 -4.82 -8.82 1.54
N LYS A 41 -3.66 -8.50 2.10
CA LYS A 41 -3.08 -7.16 2.12
C LYS A 41 -1.80 -7.18 1.27
N LEU A 42 -1.74 -6.41 0.20
CA LEU A 42 -0.65 -6.44 -0.79
C LEU A 42 0.04 -5.09 -0.92
N TRP A 43 1.37 -5.09 -0.77
CA TRP A 43 2.19 -3.91 -1.02
C TRP A 43 2.36 -3.66 -2.49
N LYS A 44 1.98 -2.45 -2.94
CA LYS A 44 2.13 -2.01 -4.31
C LYS A 44 2.66 -0.58 -4.38
N MET A 45 3.30 -0.23 -5.49
CA MET A 45 3.73 1.13 -5.77
C MET A 45 3.41 1.51 -7.20
N LYS A 46 2.97 2.74 -7.40
CA LYS A 46 2.83 3.37 -8.71
C LYS A 46 3.98 4.34 -8.85
N THR A 47 4.83 4.08 -9.83
CA THR A 47 5.96 4.97 -10.17
C THR A 47 6.07 5.06 -11.69
N SER A 48 6.89 5.99 -12.19
CA SER A 48 7.19 6.11 -13.61
C SER A 48 8.64 5.74 -13.85
N LEU A 49 8.89 4.68 -14.61
CA LEU A 49 10.23 4.28 -15.05
C LEU A 49 10.36 4.63 -16.53
N ASN A 50 11.36 5.44 -16.87
CA ASN A 50 11.60 5.92 -18.25
C ASN A 50 10.34 6.57 -18.89
N GLY A 51 9.63 7.39 -18.11
CA GLY A 51 8.41 8.06 -18.57
C GLY A 51 7.18 7.15 -18.70
N LYS A 52 7.29 5.85 -18.40
CA LYS A 52 6.17 4.91 -18.42
C LYS A 52 5.69 4.62 -17.00
N ALA A 53 4.40 4.81 -16.75
CA ALA A 53 3.78 4.43 -15.50
C ALA A 53 3.85 2.90 -15.31
N VAL A 54 4.54 2.48 -14.25
CA VAL A 54 4.68 1.08 -13.85
C VAL A 54 4.03 0.86 -12.48
N LYS A 55 3.50 -0.35 -12.30
CA LYS A 55 2.98 -0.81 -11.01
C LYS A 55 3.89 -1.91 -10.50
N LEU A 56 4.54 -1.66 -9.37
CA LEU A 56 5.36 -2.64 -8.67
C LEU A 56 4.53 -3.32 -7.59
N SER A 57 4.77 -4.60 -7.35
CA SER A 57 4.20 -5.37 -6.23
C SER A 57 5.34 -5.96 -5.40
N PHE A 58 5.34 -5.71 -4.10
CA PHE A 58 6.45 -6.13 -3.21
C PHE A 58 6.13 -7.40 -2.42
N GLY A 59 4.86 -7.77 -2.30
CA GLY A 59 4.41 -8.97 -1.61
C GLY A 59 3.23 -8.72 -0.68
N LYS A 60 2.90 -9.74 0.12
CA LYS A 60 1.82 -9.69 1.10
C LYS A 60 2.32 -9.15 2.44
N TYR A 61 1.46 -8.42 3.15
CA TYR A 61 1.63 -8.17 4.57
C TYR A 61 1.01 -9.33 5.37
N PRO A 62 1.61 -9.81 6.47
CA PRO A 62 2.81 -9.29 7.15
C PRO A 62 4.15 -9.86 6.66
N ASP A 63 4.17 -10.80 5.69
CA ASP A 63 5.39 -11.43 5.16
C ASP A 63 6.47 -10.40 4.77
N ILE A 64 6.01 -9.27 4.22
CA ILE A 64 6.80 -8.09 3.95
C ILE A 64 6.35 -6.97 4.90
N SER A 65 7.23 -6.61 5.84
CA SER A 65 6.95 -5.56 6.80
C SER A 65 6.98 -4.17 6.15
N LEU A 66 6.25 -3.25 6.79
CA LEU A 66 6.22 -1.84 6.42
C LEU A 66 7.62 -1.23 6.34
N ALA A 67 8.46 -1.49 7.36
CA ALA A 67 9.82 -0.97 7.45
C ALA A 67 10.69 -1.39 6.25
N LYS A 68 10.55 -2.65 5.80
CA LYS A 68 11.29 -3.19 4.66
C LYS A 68 10.91 -2.53 3.32
N THR A 69 9.72 -1.94 3.24
CA THR A 69 9.15 -1.49 1.95
C THR A 69 9.13 0.03 1.83
N ILE A 70 8.94 0.76 2.93
CA ILE A 70 8.98 2.25 2.95
C ILE A 70 10.42 2.78 2.99
N ARG A 71 11.35 2.02 3.57
CA ARG A 71 12.76 2.41 3.72
C ARG A 71 13.66 1.36 3.05
N PRO A 72 13.72 1.33 1.70
CA PRO A 72 14.71 0.53 1.00
C PRO A 72 16.14 0.98 1.32
#